data_AF-A0A916MI38-F1
#
_entry.id   AF-A0A916MI38-F1
#
_cell.length_a   1.000
_cell.length_b   1.000
_cell.length_c   1.000
_cell.angle_alpha   90.00
_cell.angle_beta   90.00
_cell.angle_gamma   90.00
#
_symmetry.space_group_name_H-M   'P 1'
#
loop_
_entity.id
_entity.type
_entity.pdbx_description
1 polymer ?
#
loop_
_entity_poly.entity_id
_entity_poly.type
_entity_poly.pdbx_seq_one_letter_code
_entity_poly.pdbx_strand_id
1 'polypeptide(L)'
;MNTFLIAAGGTVGAMLLGAWALQLIARLGAPGRGVAEAFTRAPWLDLPITYFTVLPLIVGPVWGGWLGLAGAVAGQVVSVLVWCWLHELANLEAVRGPRIVRSLNRIVGRWRNHAAVWATGVVLPVFWIVRMAQIFIYPLLSLLIGLPRYKHGEWVSVSRHKFSGLVGHDLVWCLYCDWMTGVWSLGTEMLRNVESFWCPIRFYDGKKCENCKIDFPDIDGGWVKAEGTMAEVVAVVEEKHSGNHHGWFGHPTRVTVKGKDIAAK
;
A
#
# COMPACT_ATOMS: atom_id res chain seq x y z
N MET A 1 -7.54 34.48 -4.46
CA MET A 1 -7.43 33.98 -5.85
C MET A 1 -5.98 33.61 -6.20
N ASN A 2 -5.02 34.53 -6.06
CA ASN A 2 -3.62 34.29 -6.48
C ASN A 2 -2.96 33.09 -5.80
N THR A 3 -3.13 32.92 -4.48
CA THR A 3 -2.57 31.79 -3.73
C THR A 3 -3.08 30.44 -4.24
N PHE A 4 -4.38 30.32 -4.51
CA PHE A 4 -4.94 29.09 -5.06
C PHE A 4 -4.33 28.74 -6.42
N LEU A 5 -4.25 29.71 -7.33
CA LEU A 5 -3.73 29.51 -8.68
C LEU A 5 -2.24 29.16 -8.71
N ILE A 6 -1.44 29.82 -7.86
CA ILE A 6 -0.01 29.53 -7.74
C ILE A 6 0.21 28.13 -7.16
N ALA A 7 -0.54 27.74 -6.11
CA ALA A 7 -0.45 26.39 -5.55
C ALA A 7 -0.86 25.33 -6.58
N ALA A 8 -1.98 25.53 -7.27
CA ALA A 8 -2.44 24.61 -8.30
C ALA A 8 -1.44 24.48 -9.46
N GLY A 9 -1.00 25.60 -10.03
CA GLY A 9 -0.04 25.63 -11.12
C GLY A 9 1.33 25.05 -10.72
N GLY A 10 1.81 25.38 -9.52
CA GLY A 10 3.04 24.83 -8.96
C GLY A 10 2.98 23.32 -8.77
N THR A 11 1.88 22.80 -8.21
CA THR A 11 1.65 21.35 -8.08
C THR A 11 1.60 20.68 -9.45
N VAL A 12 0.90 21.26 -10.44
CA VAL A 12 0.85 20.73 -11.81
C VAL A 12 2.24 20.65 -12.43
N GLY A 13 2.98 21.75 -12.39
CA GLY A 13 4.35 21.80 -12.92
C GLY A 13 5.25 20.76 -12.26
N ALA A 14 5.25 20.70 -10.93
CA ALA A 14 6.07 19.76 -10.17
C ALA A 14 5.74 18.30 -10.53
N MET A 15 4.47 17.90 -10.47
CA MET A 15 4.08 16.51 -10.73
C MET A 15 4.37 16.09 -12.17
N LEU A 16 4.06 16.92 -13.17
CA LEU A 16 4.37 16.58 -14.55
C LEU A 16 5.88 16.48 -14.80
N LEU A 17 6.68 17.37 -14.20
CA LEU A 17 8.13 17.32 -14.27
C LEU A 17 8.69 16.06 -13.61
N GLY A 18 8.18 15.69 -12.43
CA GLY A 18 8.58 14.47 -11.72
C GLY A 18 8.23 13.21 -12.51
N ALA A 19 7.03 13.15 -13.10
CA ALA A 19 6.61 12.03 -13.93
C ALA A 19 7.50 11.90 -15.19
N TRP A 20 7.84 13.02 -15.81
CA TRP A 20 8.77 13.05 -16.95
C TRP A 20 10.18 12.61 -16.55
N ALA A 21 10.69 13.07 -15.40
CA ALA A 21 12.00 12.68 -14.89
C ALA A 21 12.09 11.16 -14.66
N LEU A 22 11.05 10.54 -14.08
CA LEU A 22 11.00 9.08 -13.90
C LEU A 22 11.02 8.32 -15.24
N GLN A 23 10.32 8.83 -16.26
CA GLN A 23 10.36 8.24 -17.61
C GLN A 23 11.74 8.39 -18.26
N LEU A 24 12.41 9.52 -18.05
CA LEU A 24 13.76 9.73 -18.57
C LEU A 24 14.79 8.83 -17.90
N ILE A 25 14.72 8.65 -16.58
CA ILE A 25 15.65 7.79 -15.84
C ILE A 25 15.67 6.38 -16.44
N ALA A 26 14.51 5.83 -16.78
CA ALA A 26 14.41 4.52 -17.42
C ALA A 26 15.09 4.43 -18.80
N ARG A 27 15.35 5.57 -19.46
CA ARG A 27 16.00 5.67 -20.78
C ARG A 27 17.53 5.90 -20.70
N LEU A 28 18.10 6.14 -19.53
CA LEU A 28 19.54 6.39 -19.32
C LEU A 28 20.41 5.12 -19.30
N GLY A 29 20.05 4.10 -20.07
CA GLY A 29 20.81 2.84 -20.16
C GLY A 29 20.65 1.92 -18.94
N ALA A 30 21.65 1.05 -18.72
CA ALA A 30 21.65 0.09 -17.61
C ALA A 30 21.53 0.72 -16.20
N PRO A 31 22.30 1.76 -15.84
CA PRO A 31 22.21 2.34 -14.50
C PRO A 31 20.84 3.01 -14.27
N GLY A 32 20.32 3.73 -15.27
CA GLY A 32 19.00 4.34 -15.21
C GLY A 32 17.87 3.34 -15.01
N ARG A 33 17.91 2.20 -15.73
CA ARG A 33 16.96 1.10 -15.54
C ARG A 33 17.03 0.48 -14.13
N GLY A 34 18.23 0.39 -13.56
CA GLY A 34 18.41 -0.06 -12.17
C GLY A 34 17.73 0.86 -11.16
N VAL A 35 17.88 2.18 -11.33
CA VAL A 35 17.20 3.17 -10.48
C VAL A 35 15.69 3.14 -10.68
N ALA A 36 15.23 3.06 -11.93
CA ALA A 36 13.81 2.94 -12.23
C ALA A 36 13.18 1.70 -11.59
N GLU A 37 13.83 0.53 -11.68
CA GLU A 37 13.37 -0.70 -11.02
C GLU A 37 13.39 -0.55 -9.49
N ALA A 38 14.38 0.12 -8.91
CA ALA A 38 14.40 0.39 -7.48
C ALA A 38 13.16 1.17 -7.03
N PHE A 39 12.78 2.23 -7.77
CA PHE A 39 11.55 3.01 -7.50
C PHE A 39 10.25 2.23 -7.69
N THR A 40 10.29 0.98 -8.13
CA THR A 40 9.12 0.09 -8.20
C THR A 40 8.93 -0.76 -6.95
N ARG A 41 9.87 -0.75 -6.00
CA ARG A 41 9.81 -1.60 -4.79
C ARG A 41 10.15 -0.81 -3.54
N ALA A 42 9.51 -1.15 -2.42
CA ALA A 42 9.89 -0.62 -1.13
C ALA A 42 11.36 -0.97 -0.77
N PRO A 43 12.11 -0.08 -0.10
CA PRO A 43 11.65 1.21 0.42
C PRO A 43 11.67 2.36 -0.61
N TRP A 44 12.34 2.21 -1.74
CA TRP A 44 12.55 3.30 -2.69
C TRP A 44 11.26 3.78 -3.38
N LEU A 45 10.28 2.89 -3.55
CA LEU A 45 8.93 3.22 -4.02
C LEU A 45 8.21 4.23 -3.11
N ASP A 46 8.53 4.31 -1.83
CA ASP A 46 7.87 5.23 -0.90
C ASP A 46 8.16 6.70 -1.27
N LEU A 47 9.28 6.98 -1.95
CA LEU A 47 9.66 8.32 -2.42
C LEU A 47 8.72 8.88 -3.50
N PRO A 48 8.55 8.23 -4.68
CA PRO A 48 7.62 8.74 -5.68
C PRO A 48 6.17 8.75 -5.18
N ILE A 49 5.75 7.76 -4.37
CA ILE A 49 4.42 7.78 -3.75
C ILE A 49 4.25 9.05 -2.91
N THR A 50 5.17 9.32 -1.97
CA THR A 50 5.11 10.52 -1.12
C THR A 50 5.14 11.79 -1.96
N TYR A 51 6.01 11.86 -2.97
CA TYR A 51 6.16 13.01 -3.85
C TYR A 51 4.87 13.36 -4.62
N PHE A 52 4.22 12.38 -5.26
CA PHE A 52 3.03 12.67 -6.08
C PHE A 52 1.76 12.85 -5.25
N THR A 53 1.69 12.25 -4.06
CA THR A 53 0.41 12.08 -3.37
C THR A 53 0.32 12.88 -2.08
N VAL A 54 1.35 12.88 -1.23
CA VAL A 54 1.28 13.47 0.12
C VAL A 54 1.99 14.82 0.17
N LEU A 55 3.13 14.95 -0.51
CA LEU A 55 3.91 16.18 -0.48
C LEU A 55 3.10 17.42 -0.91
N PRO A 56 2.26 17.39 -1.97
CA PRO A 56 1.42 18.54 -2.31
C PRO A 56 0.42 18.90 -1.20
N LEU A 57 -0.12 17.90 -0.49
CA LEU A 57 -1.06 18.08 0.62
C LEU A 57 -0.42 18.68 1.86
N ILE A 58 0.92 18.63 1.98
CA ILE A 58 1.68 19.27 3.06
C ILE A 58 2.15 20.66 2.62
N VAL A 59 2.77 20.77 1.44
CA VAL A 59 3.35 22.02 0.95
C VAL A 59 2.28 23.06 0.66
N GLY A 60 1.14 22.65 0.10
CA GLY A 60 0.00 23.53 -0.18
C GLY A 60 -0.45 24.34 1.05
N PRO A 61 -0.87 23.70 2.16
CA PRO A 61 -1.28 24.41 3.36
C PRO A 61 -0.14 25.14 4.08
N VAL A 62 1.09 24.63 4.09
CA VAL A 62 2.24 25.33 4.68
C VAL A 62 2.48 26.67 3.98
N TRP A 63 2.32 26.72 2.66
CA TRP A 63 2.56 27.93 1.88
C TRP A 63 1.35 28.87 1.83
N GLY A 64 0.13 28.34 1.74
CA GLY A 64 -1.07 29.11 1.42
C GLY A 64 -2.31 28.86 2.27
N GLY A 65 -2.17 28.16 3.41
CA GLY A 65 -3.28 27.75 4.26
C GLY A 65 -4.32 26.93 3.50
N TRP A 66 -5.61 27.08 3.84
CA TRP A 66 -6.69 26.33 3.20
C TRP A 66 -6.80 26.55 1.70
N LEU A 67 -6.51 27.76 1.21
CA LEU A 67 -6.50 28.05 -0.23
C LEU A 67 -5.33 27.36 -0.94
N GLY A 68 -4.18 27.26 -0.27
CA GLY A 68 -3.03 26.50 -0.78
C GLY A 68 -3.29 24.99 -0.81
N LEU A 69 -3.96 24.44 0.20
CA LEU A 69 -4.40 23.04 0.20
C LEU A 69 -5.39 22.77 -0.95
N ALA A 70 -6.43 23.60 -1.08
CA ALA A 70 -7.40 23.45 -2.17
C ALA A 70 -6.73 23.56 -3.54
N GLY A 71 -5.77 24.49 -3.70
CA GLY A 71 -4.96 24.63 -4.91
C GLY A 71 -4.13 23.38 -5.19
N ALA A 72 -3.44 22.83 -4.19
CA ALA A 72 -2.65 21.62 -4.34
C ALA A 72 -3.50 20.41 -4.74
N VAL A 73 -4.66 20.19 -4.10
CA VAL A 73 -5.59 19.11 -4.47
C VAL A 73 -6.09 19.28 -5.90
N ALA A 74 -6.51 20.48 -6.29
CA ALA A 74 -6.93 20.76 -7.67
C ALA A 74 -5.78 20.51 -8.67
N GLY A 75 -4.56 20.93 -8.31
CA GLY A 75 -3.36 20.70 -9.09
C GLY A 75 -3.04 19.21 -9.25
N GLN A 76 -3.20 18.39 -8.21
CA GLN A 76 -3.02 16.93 -8.30
C GLN A 76 -4.02 16.31 -9.27
N VAL A 77 -5.30 16.67 -9.16
CA VAL A 77 -6.35 16.17 -10.06
C VAL A 77 -6.03 16.55 -11.51
N VAL A 78 -5.70 17.82 -11.78
CA VAL A 78 -5.33 18.30 -13.11
C VAL A 78 -4.09 17.56 -13.63
N SER A 79 -3.07 17.36 -12.80
CA SER A 79 -1.85 16.64 -13.18
C SER A 79 -2.13 15.23 -13.65
N VAL A 80 -2.94 14.48 -12.88
CA VAL A 80 -3.32 13.11 -13.23
C VAL A 80 -4.09 13.10 -14.55
N LEU A 81 -5.04 14.01 -14.74
CA LEU A 81 -5.83 14.11 -15.97
C LEU A 81 -4.96 14.44 -17.19
N VAL A 82 -4.08 15.44 -17.07
CA VAL A 82 -3.15 15.85 -18.13
C VAL A 82 -2.17 14.73 -18.46
N TRP A 83 -1.57 14.11 -17.43
CA TRP A 83 -0.66 12.99 -17.64
C TRP A 83 -1.35 11.81 -18.31
N CYS A 84 -2.56 11.44 -17.87
CA CYS A 84 -3.34 10.38 -18.49
C CYS A 84 -3.56 10.66 -19.98
N TRP A 85 -3.97 11.89 -20.31
CA TRP A 85 -4.21 12.30 -21.69
C TRP A 85 -2.93 12.24 -22.54
N LEU A 86 -1.83 12.82 -22.06
CA LEU A 86 -0.54 12.77 -22.76
C LEU A 86 -0.04 11.33 -22.95
N HIS A 87 -0.18 10.49 -21.92
CA HIS A 87 0.24 9.10 -21.98
C HIS A 87 -0.62 8.28 -22.96
N GLU A 88 -1.91 8.56 -23.07
CA GLU A 88 -2.78 7.94 -24.06
C GLU A 88 -2.43 8.39 -25.48
N LEU A 89 -2.14 9.67 -25.69
CA LEU A 89 -1.68 10.19 -26.98
C LEU A 89 -0.34 9.57 -27.42
N ALA A 90 0.57 9.31 -26.47
CA ALA A 90 1.83 8.64 -26.77
C ALA A 90 1.67 7.14 -27.08
N ASN A 91 0.51 6.55 -26.78
CA ASN A 91 0.27 5.11 -26.88
C ASN A 91 -1.05 4.80 -27.62
N LEU A 92 -1.27 5.45 -28.77
CA LEU A 92 -2.54 5.36 -29.52
C LEU A 92 -2.94 3.93 -29.91
N GLU A 93 -1.97 3.05 -30.17
CA GLU A 93 -2.23 1.65 -30.50
C GLU A 93 -2.91 0.92 -29.33
N ALA A 94 -2.35 1.04 -28.12
CA ALA A 94 -2.96 0.49 -26.90
C ALA A 94 -4.31 1.16 -26.58
N VAL A 95 -4.46 2.46 -26.87
CA VAL A 95 -5.75 3.14 -26.72
C VAL A 95 -6.79 2.54 -27.66
N ARG A 96 -6.47 2.20 -28.90
CA ARG A 96 -7.43 1.59 -29.84
C ARG A 96 -7.87 0.18 -29.43
N GLY A 97 -7.02 -0.53 -28.69
CA GLY A 97 -7.28 -1.87 -28.18
C GLY A 97 -8.31 -1.97 -27.03
N PRO A 98 -8.39 -3.17 -26.40
CA PRO A 98 -9.23 -3.40 -25.22
C PRO A 98 -8.78 -2.55 -24.02
N ARG A 99 -9.75 -2.00 -23.28
CA ARG A 99 -9.49 -1.09 -22.14
C ARG A 99 -10.45 -1.38 -20.98
N ILE A 100 -9.93 -1.37 -19.75
CA ILE A 100 -10.73 -1.62 -18.53
C ILE A 100 -11.74 -0.49 -18.36
N VAL A 101 -11.29 0.77 -18.47
CA VAL A 101 -12.18 1.94 -18.35
C VAL A 101 -13.35 1.91 -19.33
N ARG A 102 -13.17 1.42 -20.57
CA ARG A 102 -14.28 1.29 -21.54
C ARG A 102 -15.28 0.24 -21.12
N SER A 103 -14.78 -0.93 -20.71
CA SER A 103 -15.62 -2.03 -20.24
C SER A 103 -16.42 -1.60 -19.00
N LEU A 104 -15.78 -0.99 -18.00
CA LEU A 104 -16.46 -0.50 -16.80
C LEU A 104 -17.46 0.62 -17.12
N ASN A 105 -17.09 1.58 -17.95
CA ASN A 105 -18.01 2.65 -18.38
C ASN A 105 -19.28 2.10 -19.05
N ARG A 106 -19.17 0.99 -19.80
CA ARG A 106 -20.32 0.31 -20.40
C ARG A 106 -21.17 -0.45 -19.38
N ILE A 107 -20.55 -1.08 -18.38
CA ILE A 107 -21.25 -1.91 -17.37
C ILE A 107 -21.98 -1.03 -16.35
N VAL A 108 -21.30 -0.04 -15.75
CA VAL A 108 -21.84 0.73 -14.63
C VAL A 108 -22.19 2.18 -14.99
N GLY A 109 -21.87 2.62 -16.21
CA GLY A 109 -22.03 3.99 -16.66
C GLY A 109 -20.80 4.86 -16.34
N ARG A 110 -20.45 5.73 -17.29
CA ARG A 110 -19.23 6.58 -17.23
C ARG A 110 -19.15 7.42 -15.96
N TRP A 111 -20.21 8.14 -15.62
CA TRP A 111 -20.22 9.01 -14.45
C TRP A 111 -20.05 8.25 -13.14
N ARG A 112 -20.75 7.12 -12.98
CA ARG A 112 -20.66 6.28 -11.78
C ARG A 112 -19.26 5.68 -11.64
N ASN A 113 -18.67 5.21 -12.74
CA ASN A 113 -17.31 4.69 -12.73
C ASN A 113 -16.30 5.74 -12.28
N HIS A 114 -16.28 6.92 -12.92
CA HIS A 114 -15.33 7.97 -12.57
C HIS A 114 -15.56 8.52 -11.15
N ALA A 115 -16.81 8.71 -10.73
CA ALA A 115 -17.11 9.15 -9.37
C ALA A 115 -16.61 8.14 -8.32
N ALA A 116 -16.82 6.83 -8.54
CA ALA A 116 -16.34 5.79 -7.64
C ALA A 116 -14.81 5.80 -7.53
N VAL A 117 -14.10 5.94 -8.65
CA VAL A 117 -12.64 5.98 -8.69
C VAL A 117 -12.08 7.21 -7.95
N TRP A 118 -12.66 8.39 -8.15
CA TRP A 118 -12.20 9.58 -7.43
C TRP A 118 -12.56 9.53 -5.95
N ALA A 119 -13.70 8.94 -5.59
CA ALA A 119 -14.07 8.72 -4.19
C ALA A 119 -13.07 7.80 -3.47
N THR A 120 -12.62 6.71 -4.11
CA THR A 120 -11.61 5.83 -3.52
C THR A 120 -10.23 6.50 -3.44
N GLY A 121 -9.90 7.42 -4.35
CA GLY A 121 -8.67 8.21 -4.31
C GLY A 121 -8.50 9.03 -3.02
N VAL A 122 -9.59 9.38 -2.34
CA VAL A 122 -9.55 10.11 -1.06
C VAL A 122 -8.94 9.26 0.07
N VAL A 123 -8.92 7.93 -0.05
CA VAL A 123 -8.37 7.02 0.96
C VAL A 123 -6.84 6.95 0.89
N LEU A 124 -6.21 7.50 -0.15
CA LEU A 124 -4.77 7.46 -0.35
C LEU A 124 -3.96 7.93 0.88
N PRO A 125 -4.26 9.08 1.53
CA PRO A 125 -3.53 9.51 2.72
C PRO A 125 -3.61 8.49 3.87
N VAL A 126 -4.71 7.75 3.99
CA VAL A 126 -4.88 6.71 5.02
C VAL A 126 -3.90 5.56 4.77
N PHE A 127 -3.79 5.08 3.53
CA PHE A 127 -2.81 4.04 3.19
C PHE A 127 -1.37 4.52 3.37
N TRP A 128 -1.09 5.79 3.11
CA TRP A 128 0.22 6.36 3.37
C TRP A 128 0.54 6.40 4.88
N ILE A 129 -0.44 6.75 5.74
CA ILE A 129 -0.27 6.70 7.20
C ILE A 129 -0.01 5.26 7.67
N VAL A 130 -0.78 4.28 7.17
CA VAL A 130 -0.54 2.86 7.44
C VAL A 130 0.88 2.48 7.02
N ARG A 131 1.32 2.93 5.84
CA ARG A 131 2.68 2.69 5.36
C ARG A 131 3.75 3.31 6.27
N MET A 132 3.53 4.51 6.82
CA MET A 132 4.45 5.11 7.79
C MET A 132 4.50 4.32 9.10
N ALA A 133 3.36 3.80 9.57
CA ALA A 133 3.33 2.92 10.74
C ALA A 133 4.15 1.63 10.51
N GLN A 134 4.08 1.04 9.31
CA GLN A 134 4.91 -0.13 8.95
C GLN A 134 6.40 0.18 8.94
N ILE A 135 6.80 1.41 8.58
CA ILE A 135 8.21 1.82 8.49
C ILE A 135 8.77 2.23 9.86
N PHE A 136 7.99 2.91 10.70
CA PHE A 136 8.49 3.51 11.94
C PHE A 136 8.04 2.79 13.21
N ILE A 137 6.82 2.25 13.24
CA ILE A 137 6.25 1.65 14.46
C ILE A 137 6.59 0.15 14.50
N TYR A 138 6.35 -0.59 13.42
CA TYR A 138 6.57 -2.04 13.46
C TYR A 138 8.03 -2.45 13.72
N PRO A 139 9.06 -1.80 13.14
CA PRO A 139 10.45 -2.13 13.46
C PRO A 139 10.82 -1.85 14.91
N LEU A 140 10.18 -0.87 15.55
CA LEU A 140 10.31 -0.64 16.99
C LEU A 140 9.74 -1.82 17.78
N LEU A 141 8.58 -2.36 17.39
CA LEU A 141 8.03 -3.58 18.00
C LEU A 141 8.96 -4.79 17.80
N SER A 142 9.46 -5.00 16.58
CA SER A 142 10.44 -6.07 16.31
C SER A 142 11.71 -5.93 17.16
N LEU A 143 12.13 -4.71 17.49
CA LEU A 143 13.28 -4.46 18.35
C LEU A 143 12.98 -4.73 19.83
N LEU A 144 11.83 -4.26 20.32
CA LEU A 144 11.48 -4.33 21.74
C LEU A 144 11.02 -5.72 22.18
N ILE A 145 10.22 -6.40 21.36
CA ILE A 145 9.56 -7.65 21.71
C ILE A 145 9.87 -8.76 20.70
N GLY A 146 10.87 -8.62 19.83
CA GLY A 146 11.36 -9.72 19.00
C GLY A 146 10.36 -10.25 17.94
N LEU A 147 9.40 -9.43 17.48
CA LEU A 147 8.54 -9.79 16.35
C LEU A 147 9.37 -10.01 15.06
N PRO A 148 8.89 -10.86 14.13
CA PRO A 148 9.55 -11.06 12.84
C PRO A 148 9.78 -9.76 12.08
N ARG A 149 10.83 -9.72 11.25
CA ARG A 149 11.10 -8.60 10.34
C ARG A 149 10.77 -9.01 8.92
N TYR A 150 10.23 -8.08 8.15
CA TYR A 150 9.80 -8.31 6.78
C TYR A 150 10.66 -7.55 5.77
N LYS A 151 10.92 -8.19 4.63
CA LYS A 151 11.51 -7.52 3.47
C LYS A 151 10.40 -6.77 2.73
N HIS A 152 10.24 -5.48 3.01
CA HIS A 152 9.08 -4.70 2.52
C HIS A 152 8.90 -4.78 0.99
N GLY A 153 9.98 -4.85 0.21
CA GLY A 153 9.91 -4.93 -1.26
C GLY A 153 9.29 -6.23 -1.82
N GLU A 154 9.17 -7.30 -1.02
CA GLU A 154 8.46 -8.53 -1.38
C GLU A 154 6.93 -8.38 -1.25
N TRP A 155 6.48 -7.34 -0.54
CA TRP A 155 5.07 -7.08 -0.26
C TRP A 155 4.56 -5.82 -0.96
N VAL A 156 5.32 -4.73 -0.83
CA VAL A 156 5.00 -3.41 -1.36
C VAL A 156 5.88 -3.16 -2.58
N SER A 157 5.33 -3.49 -3.74
CA SER A 157 5.93 -3.22 -5.04
C SER A 157 4.85 -2.87 -6.06
N VAL A 158 5.24 -2.15 -7.11
CA VAL A 158 4.37 -1.86 -8.25
C VAL A 158 4.96 -2.53 -9.49
N SER A 159 4.20 -3.43 -10.09
CA SER A 159 4.61 -4.21 -11.27
C SER A 159 3.72 -3.97 -12.47
N ARG A 160 2.54 -3.36 -12.28
CA ARG A 160 1.53 -3.18 -13.35
C ARG A 160 2.00 -2.34 -14.53
N HIS A 161 2.99 -1.46 -14.35
CA HIS A 161 3.62 -0.75 -15.46
C HIS A 161 4.32 -1.68 -16.48
N LYS A 162 4.56 -2.94 -16.12
CA LYS A 162 5.13 -3.97 -17.01
C LYS A 162 4.07 -4.70 -17.83
N PHE A 163 2.78 -4.52 -17.54
CA PHE A 163 1.71 -5.14 -18.30
C PHE A 163 1.50 -4.38 -19.63
N SER A 164 1.63 -5.10 -20.75
CA SER A 164 1.46 -4.53 -22.09
C SER A 164 0.02 -4.06 -22.30
N GLY A 165 -0.15 -2.80 -22.70
CA GLY A 165 -1.45 -2.23 -23.03
C GLY A 165 -2.15 -1.48 -21.89
N LEU A 166 -1.61 -1.49 -20.66
CA LEU A 166 -2.06 -0.57 -19.62
C LEU A 166 -1.52 0.83 -19.91
N VAL A 167 -2.44 1.77 -20.20
CA VAL A 167 -2.08 3.15 -20.54
C VAL A 167 -3.03 4.15 -19.87
N GLY A 168 -2.52 5.35 -19.60
CA GLY A 168 -3.31 6.47 -19.09
C GLY A 168 -4.06 6.12 -17.81
N HIS A 169 -5.38 6.32 -17.84
CA HIS A 169 -6.25 6.11 -16.68
C HIS A 169 -6.20 4.67 -16.14
N ASP A 170 -6.12 3.66 -17.02
CA ASP A 170 -6.06 2.27 -16.57
C ASP A 170 -4.73 1.99 -15.85
N LEU A 171 -3.63 2.56 -16.35
CA LEU A 171 -2.32 2.39 -15.73
C LEU A 171 -2.23 3.07 -14.35
N VAL A 172 -2.67 4.33 -14.23
CA VAL A 172 -2.62 5.05 -12.94
C VAL A 172 -3.36 4.28 -11.85
N TRP A 173 -4.58 3.83 -12.14
CA TRP A 173 -5.36 3.13 -11.12
C TRP A 173 -4.89 1.71 -10.88
N CYS A 174 -4.36 1.02 -11.88
CA CYS A 174 -3.70 -0.26 -11.63
C CYS A 174 -2.48 -0.09 -10.71
N LEU A 175 -1.66 0.95 -10.89
CA LEU A 175 -0.53 1.23 -9.99
C LEU A 175 -0.98 1.58 -8.57
N TYR A 176 -2.04 2.39 -8.46
CA TYR A 176 -2.66 2.71 -7.17
C TYR A 176 -3.12 1.44 -6.44
N CYS A 177 -3.88 0.57 -7.11
CA CYS A 177 -4.37 -0.67 -6.53
C CYS A 177 -3.21 -1.62 -6.16
N ASP A 178 -2.19 -1.77 -7.02
CA ASP A 178 -1.04 -2.64 -6.75
C ASP A 178 -0.31 -2.22 -5.48
N TRP A 179 -0.05 -0.91 -5.32
CA TRP A 179 0.56 -0.36 -4.12
C TRP A 179 -0.35 -0.55 -2.89
N MET A 180 -1.62 -0.15 -2.98
CA MET A 180 -2.58 -0.21 -1.88
C MET A 180 -2.75 -1.64 -1.35
N THR A 181 -2.88 -2.62 -2.24
CA THR A 181 -2.98 -4.03 -1.88
C THR A 181 -1.69 -4.51 -1.21
N GLY A 182 -0.52 -4.14 -1.73
CA GLY A 182 0.76 -4.49 -1.07
C GLY A 182 0.88 -3.92 0.35
N VAL A 183 0.50 -2.65 0.54
CA VAL A 183 0.48 -1.99 1.86
C VAL A 183 -0.48 -2.72 2.79
N TRP A 184 -1.70 -3.01 2.35
CA TRP A 184 -2.68 -3.70 3.19
C TRP A 184 -2.22 -5.10 3.58
N SER A 185 -1.74 -5.90 2.62
CA SER A 185 -1.25 -7.27 2.86
C SER A 185 -0.09 -7.30 3.85
N LEU A 186 0.89 -6.39 3.73
CA LEU A 186 1.97 -6.29 4.71
C LEU A 186 1.44 -5.88 6.09
N GLY A 187 0.50 -4.95 6.13
CA GLY A 187 -0.12 -4.49 7.37
C GLY A 187 -0.86 -5.62 8.09
N THR A 188 -1.62 -6.42 7.35
CA THR A 188 -2.29 -7.62 7.86
C THR A 188 -1.28 -8.62 8.40
N GLU A 189 -0.20 -8.92 7.68
CA GLU A 189 0.84 -9.84 8.17
C GLU A 189 1.50 -9.33 9.46
N MET A 190 1.79 -8.04 9.54
CA MET A 190 2.30 -7.41 10.77
C MET A 190 1.28 -7.52 11.92
N LEU A 191 -0.01 -7.27 11.63
CA LEU A 191 -1.10 -7.33 12.60
C LEU A 191 -1.35 -8.75 13.10
N ARG A 192 -1.17 -9.78 12.26
CA ARG A 192 -1.24 -11.20 12.68
C ARG A 192 -0.27 -11.48 13.83
N ASN A 193 0.97 -11.01 13.72
CA ASN A 193 1.96 -11.19 14.79
C ASN A 193 1.56 -10.46 16.06
N VAL A 194 1.10 -9.22 15.92
CA VAL A 194 0.63 -8.35 17.01
C VAL A 194 -0.50 -9.03 17.79
N GLU A 195 -1.51 -9.53 17.08
CA GLU A 195 -2.69 -10.14 17.71
C GLU A 195 -2.35 -11.48 18.36
N SER A 196 -1.60 -12.35 17.66
CA SER A 196 -1.17 -13.63 18.26
C SER A 196 -0.17 -13.47 19.42
N PHE A 197 0.53 -12.34 19.51
CA PHE A 197 1.43 -12.04 20.62
C PHE A 197 0.69 -11.50 21.84
N TRP A 198 -0.16 -10.48 21.68
CA TRP A 198 -0.80 -9.81 22.81
C TRP A 198 -2.17 -10.36 23.20
N CYS A 199 -2.92 -10.92 22.26
CA CYS A 199 -4.33 -11.23 22.46
C CYS A 199 -4.75 -12.52 21.73
N PRO A 200 -4.24 -13.71 22.12
CA PRO A 200 -4.66 -14.98 21.53
C PRO A 200 -6.03 -15.43 22.07
N ILE A 201 -7.04 -14.56 21.96
CA ILE A 201 -8.40 -14.74 22.45
C ILE A 201 -9.36 -14.53 21.28
N ARG A 202 -10.26 -15.49 21.06
CA ARG A 202 -11.31 -15.37 20.04
C ARG A 202 -12.29 -14.26 20.41
N PHE A 203 -12.78 -13.56 19.40
CA PHE A 203 -13.80 -12.52 19.59
C PHE A 203 -15.15 -13.16 19.98
N TYR A 204 -15.88 -12.49 20.88
CA TYR A 204 -17.21 -12.93 21.34
C TYR A 204 -18.22 -13.11 20.20
N ASP A 205 -18.21 -12.22 19.21
CA ASP A 205 -19.06 -12.35 18.03
C ASP A 205 -18.40 -13.32 17.04
N GLY A 206 -18.99 -14.51 16.92
CA GLY A 206 -18.58 -15.53 15.95
C GLY A 206 -18.50 -15.00 14.52
N LYS A 207 -19.33 -14.01 14.13
CA LYS A 207 -19.27 -13.42 12.80
C LYS A 207 -17.95 -12.68 12.55
N LYS A 208 -17.39 -12.03 13.57
CA LYS A 208 -16.07 -11.39 13.48
C LYS A 208 -14.98 -12.44 13.28
N CYS A 209 -14.99 -13.52 14.07
CA CYS A 209 -14.05 -14.63 13.90
C CYS A 209 -14.14 -15.23 12.49
N GLU A 210 -15.35 -15.45 11.98
CA GLU A 210 -15.58 -15.96 10.62
C GLU A 210 -15.03 -15.05 9.52
N ASN A 211 -15.15 -13.73 9.69
CA ASN A 211 -14.59 -12.77 8.75
C ASN A 211 -13.05 -12.68 8.85
N CYS A 212 -12.50 -12.84 10.06
CA CYS A 212 -11.07 -12.68 10.32
C CYS A 212 -10.25 -13.95 10.06
N LYS A 213 -10.82 -15.16 10.11
CA LYS A 213 -10.04 -16.41 10.05
C LYS A 213 -9.19 -16.60 8.78
N ILE A 214 -9.57 -15.96 7.66
CA ILE A 214 -8.78 -15.94 6.43
C ILE A 214 -7.43 -15.24 6.67
N ASP A 215 -7.47 -14.16 7.44
CA ASP A 215 -6.31 -13.35 7.77
C ASP A 215 -5.68 -13.73 9.11
N PHE A 216 -6.35 -14.45 10.00
CA PHE A 216 -5.84 -14.78 11.32
C PHE A 216 -6.03 -16.28 11.56
N PRO A 217 -5.15 -17.13 10.98
CA PRO A 217 -5.30 -18.59 11.03
C PRO A 217 -5.25 -19.15 12.45
N ASP A 218 -4.60 -18.44 13.38
CA ASP A 218 -4.51 -18.81 14.79
C ASP A 218 -5.88 -18.76 15.50
N ILE A 219 -6.89 -18.08 14.94
CA ILE A 219 -8.27 -18.06 15.48
C ILE A 219 -8.78 -19.49 15.68
N ASP A 220 -8.65 -20.35 14.65
CA ASP A 220 -9.22 -21.70 14.69
C ASP A 220 -8.27 -22.72 15.35
N GLY A 221 -6.96 -22.47 15.29
CA GLY A 221 -5.92 -23.44 15.66
C GLY A 221 -5.10 -23.13 16.91
N GLY A 222 -5.30 -22.00 17.58
CA GLY A 222 -4.52 -21.68 18.78
C GLY A 222 -5.08 -20.65 19.75
N TRP A 223 -6.01 -19.80 19.35
CA TRP A 223 -6.60 -18.81 20.26
C TRP A 223 -7.62 -19.45 21.21
N VAL A 224 -7.60 -18.99 22.46
CA VAL A 224 -8.53 -19.38 23.51
C VAL A 224 -9.95 -18.95 23.13
N LYS A 225 -10.95 -19.76 23.46
CA LYS A 225 -12.36 -19.46 23.19
C LYS A 225 -12.79 -18.17 23.90
N ALA A 226 -13.81 -17.51 23.38
CA ALA A 226 -14.29 -16.24 23.94
C ALA A 226 -14.82 -16.40 25.38
N GLU A 227 -15.30 -17.59 25.73
CA GLU A 227 -15.78 -17.98 27.06
C GLU A 227 -14.69 -18.61 27.94
N GLY A 228 -13.44 -18.63 27.46
CA GLY A 228 -12.30 -19.17 28.18
C GLY A 228 -11.86 -18.29 29.36
N THR A 229 -10.83 -18.74 30.06
CA THR A 229 -10.30 -18.06 31.25
C THR A 229 -8.93 -17.43 31.00
N MET A 230 -8.56 -16.43 31.81
CA MET A 230 -7.22 -15.83 31.74
C MET A 230 -6.10 -16.83 32.02
N ALA A 231 -6.35 -17.89 32.80
CA ALA A 231 -5.37 -18.94 33.02
C ALA A 231 -5.04 -19.71 31.72
N GLU A 232 -6.06 -19.98 30.90
CA GLU A 232 -5.88 -20.60 29.58
C GLU A 232 -5.11 -19.68 28.64
N VAL A 233 -5.41 -18.37 28.67
CA VAL A 233 -4.71 -17.37 27.84
C VAL A 233 -3.23 -17.30 28.22
N VAL A 234 -2.92 -17.20 29.52
CA VAL A 234 -1.55 -17.17 30.02
C VAL A 234 -0.80 -18.45 29.62
N ALA A 235 -1.44 -19.63 29.76
CA ALA A 235 -0.83 -20.88 29.35
C ALA A 235 -0.48 -20.89 27.84
N VAL A 236 -1.38 -20.41 26.97
CA VAL A 236 -1.10 -20.30 25.54
C VAL A 236 0.04 -19.32 25.26
N VAL A 237 0.08 -18.17 25.93
CA VAL A 237 1.14 -17.18 25.76
C VAL A 237 2.49 -17.75 26.18
N GLU A 238 2.58 -18.39 27.35
CA GLU A 238 3.80 -19.02 27.85
C GLU A 238 4.26 -20.17 26.94
N GLU A 239 3.33 -21.02 26.48
CA GLU A 239 3.64 -22.11 25.56
C GLU A 239 4.19 -21.58 24.22
N LYS A 240 3.56 -20.56 23.65
CA LYS A 240 3.88 -20.08 22.30
C LYS A 240 5.00 -19.04 22.27
N HIS A 241 5.27 -18.32 23.35
CA HIS A 241 6.17 -17.17 23.35
C HIS A 241 7.26 -17.20 24.43
N SER A 242 7.48 -18.31 25.14
CA SER A 242 8.61 -18.45 26.08
C SER A 242 10.00 -18.49 25.41
N GLY A 243 10.06 -18.64 24.08
CA GLY A 243 11.31 -18.68 23.31
C GLY A 243 11.79 -17.31 22.82
N ASN A 244 12.71 -17.31 21.84
CA ASN A 244 13.24 -16.08 21.22
C ASN A 244 12.53 -15.69 19.90
N HIS A 245 11.39 -16.32 19.59
CA HIS A 245 10.68 -16.13 18.33
C HIS A 245 9.19 -15.89 18.59
N HIS A 246 8.74 -14.67 18.32
CA HIS A 246 7.39 -14.20 18.67
C HIS A 246 6.51 -13.96 17.44
N GLY A 247 6.73 -14.69 16.35
CA GLY A 247 5.82 -14.66 15.19
C GLY A 247 4.44 -15.22 15.54
N TRP A 248 3.45 -15.10 14.67
CA TRP A 248 2.19 -15.86 14.83
C TRP A 248 2.44 -17.39 14.74
N PHE A 249 1.52 -18.25 15.22
CA PHE A 249 1.86 -19.63 15.63
C PHE A 249 2.36 -20.53 14.50
N GLY A 250 1.87 -20.34 13.27
CA GLY A 250 2.34 -21.04 12.07
C GLY A 250 3.39 -20.27 11.26
N HIS A 251 3.92 -19.15 11.76
CA HIS A 251 4.82 -18.30 10.99
C HIS A 251 6.12 -19.06 10.61
N PRO A 252 6.62 -18.95 9.36
CA PRO A 252 7.78 -19.71 8.89
C PRO A 252 9.04 -19.56 9.76
N THR A 253 9.24 -18.42 10.41
CA THR A 253 10.40 -18.23 11.31
C THR A 253 10.33 -19.06 12.60
N ARG A 254 9.15 -19.59 12.98
CA ARG A 254 9.02 -20.59 14.05
C ARG A 254 9.36 -22.00 13.55
N VAL A 255 9.05 -22.27 12.29
CA VAL A 255 9.22 -23.58 11.65
C VAL A 255 10.61 -23.75 11.02
N THR A 256 11.39 -22.67 10.88
CA THR A 256 12.73 -22.72 10.27
C THR A 256 13.80 -22.27 11.27
N VAL A 257 14.54 -23.22 11.86
CA VAL A 257 15.77 -22.89 12.60
C VAL A 257 16.90 -22.82 11.58
N LYS A 258 17.49 -21.63 11.39
CA LYS A 258 18.62 -21.38 10.46
C LYS A 258 18.31 -21.71 8.97
N GLY A 259 17.09 -21.44 8.50
CA GLY A 259 16.74 -21.58 7.08
C GLY A 259 16.62 -23.01 6.57
N LYS A 260 16.42 -23.99 7.47
CA LYS A 260 15.97 -25.34 7.13
C LYS A 260 14.62 -25.58 7.79
N ASP A 261 13.67 -26.13 7.05
CA ASP A 261 12.36 -26.56 7.56
C ASP A 261 12.57 -27.56 8.71
N ILE A 262 11.97 -27.30 9.86
CA ILE A 262 11.73 -28.33 10.87
C ILE A 262 10.71 -29.26 10.21
N ALA A 263 11.21 -30.40 9.73
CA ALA A 263 10.44 -31.43 9.07
C ALA A 263 9.09 -31.63 9.79
N ALA A 264 8.01 -31.48 9.03
CA ALA A 264 6.68 -31.89 9.45
C ALA A 264 6.78 -33.35 9.94
N LYS A 265 6.45 -33.56 11.21
CA LYS A 265 6.14 -34.89 11.73
C LYS A 265 4.68 -35.21 11.43
#